data_AF-A0A960KGF8-F1
#
_entry.id   AF-A0A960KGF8-F1
#
_cell.length_a   1.000
_cell.length_b   1.000
_cell.length_c   1.000
_cell.angle_alpha   90.00
_cell.angle_beta   90.00
_cell.angle_gamma   90.00
#
_symmetry.space_group_name_H-M   'P 1'
#
loop_
_entity.id
_entity.type
_entity.pdbx_description
1 polymer ?
#
loop_
_entity_poly.entity_id
_entity_poly.type
_entity_poly.pdbx_seq_one_letter_code
_entity_poly.pdbx_strand_id
1 'polypeptide(L)'
;MSFETVSEEVIRQERARAREIRQSAWWRNQIGKGQCYYCHERVHPNDLTMDHKTPIARGGRSTRHNIVPCCKVCNTDKKYLTLSEWIAQREDEGRSLACAAHLLN
;
A
#
# COMPACT_ATOMS: atom_id res chain seq x y z
N MET A 1 4.41 23.08 -9.97
CA MET A 1 3.55 22.81 -8.80
C MET A 1 4.47 22.42 -7.65
N SER A 2 4.62 23.28 -6.65
CA SER A 2 5.36 22.97 -5.43
C SER A 2 4.55 21.97 -4.62
N PHE A 3 5.04 20.75 -4.47
CA PHE A 3 4.48 19.82 -3.50
C PHE A 3 4.84 20.37 -2.11
N GLU A 4 3.86 20.92 -1.39
CA GLU A 4 4.03 21.17 0.04
C GLU A 4 4.41 19.84 0.69
N THR A 5 5.60 19.81 1.29
CA THR A 5 6.09 18.62 1.97
C THR A 5 5.26 18.41 3.23
N VAL A 6 4.74 17.19 3.42
CA VAL A 6 3.96 16.85 4.61
C VAL A 6 4.85 17.00 5.84
N SER A 7 4.37 17.71 6.87
CA SER A 7 5.16 17.92 8.09
C SER A 7 5.51 16.61 8.79
N GLU A 8 6.67 16.55 9.44
CA GLU A 8 7.12 15.37 10.19
C GLU A 8 6.15 14.97 11.30
N GLU A 9 5.49 15.95 11.91
CA GLU A 9 4.46 15.71 12.91
C GLU A 9 3.29 14.92 12.33
N VAL A 10 2.78 15.33 11.17
CA VAL A 10 1.70 14.61 10.48
C VAL A 10 2.17 13.19 10.12
N ILE A 11 3.40 13.03 9.60
CA ILE A 11 3.95 11.70 9.30
C ILE A 11 3.98 10.82 10.55
N ARG A 12 4.41 11.37 11.70
CA ARG A 12 4.47 10.65 12.98
C ARG A 12 3.09 10.24 13.45
N GLN A 13 2.11 11.13 13.38
CA GLN A 13 0.72 10.88 13.75
C GLN A 13 0.10 9.77 12.87
N GLU A 14 0.29 9.84 11.55
CA GLU A 14 -0.24 8.82 10.64
C GLU A 14 0.43 7.46 10.84
N ARG A 15 1.73 7.42 11.15
CA ARG A 15 2.42 6.17 11.52
C ARG A 15 1.90 5.58 12.83
N ALA A 16 1.52 6.41 13.81
CA ALA A 16 0.89 5.93 15.04
C ALA A 16 -0.48 5.29 14.75
N ARG A 17 -1.33 5.97 13.98
CA ARG A 17 -2.63 5.43 13.52
C ARG A 17 -2.48 4.11 12.74
N ALA A 18 -1.46 3.99 11.88
CA ALA A 18 -1.19 2.75 11.17
C ALA A 18 -0.88 1.59 12.13
N ARG A 19 -0.13 1.84 13.22
CA ARG A 19 0.17 0.83 14.25
C ARG A 19 -1.10 0.37 14.98
N GLU A 20 -1.98 1.31 15.33
CA GLU A 20 -3.28 0.99 15.94
C GLU A 20 -4.15 0.14 15.00
N ILE A 21 -4.23 0.52 13.71
CA ILE A 21 -4.95 -0.26 12.71
C ILE A 21 -4.34 -1.65 12.58
N ARG A 22 -3.01 -1.78 12.59
CA ARG A 22 -2.32 -3.08 12.49
C ARG A 22 -2.67 -4.04 13.63
N GLN A 23 -2.99 -3.51 14.81
CA GLN A 23 -3.39 -4.32 15.97
C GLN A 23 -4.90 -4.64 15.98
N SER A 24 -5.68 -3.98 15.13
CA SER A 24 -7.14 -4.15 15.10
C SER A 24 -7.59 -5.52 14.58
N ALA A 25 -8.79 -5.95 15.02
CA ALA A 25 -9.45 -7.13 14.46
C ALA A 25 -9.72 -7.00 12.95
N TRP A 26 -9.99 -5.78 12.48
CA TRP A 26 -10.17 -5.50 11.06
C TRP A 26 -8.93 -5.88 10.25
N TRP A 27 -7.73 -5.51 10.71
CA TRP A 27 -6.49 -5.85 10.02
C TRP A 27 -6.24 -7.36 10.03
N ARG A 28 -6.44 -8.03 11.17
CA ARG A 28 -6.37 -9.50 11.26
C ARG A 28 -7.30 -10.18 10.26
N ASN A 29 -8.52 -9.68 10.10
CA ASN A 29 -9.47 -10.19 9.11
C ASN A 29 -9.03 -9.91 7.66
N GLN A 30 -8.37 -8.78 7.38
CA GLN A 30 -7.84 -8.51 6.05
C GLN A 30 -6.71 -9.47 5.69
N ILE A 31 -5.70 -9.64 6.54
CA ILE A 31 -4.57 -10.55 6.27
C ILE A 31 -5.01 -12.02 6.30
N GLY A 32 -6.05 -12.36 7.08
CA GLY A 32 -6.62 -13.71 7.14
C GLY A 32 -7.22 -14.19 5.82
N LYS A 33 -7.55 -13.28 4.89
CA LYS A 33 -7.94 -13.65 3.52
C LYS A 33 -6.77 -14.25 2.72
N GLY A 34 -5.54 -14.01 3.16
CA GLY A 34 -4.34 -14.58 2.56
C GLY A 34 -4.15 -14.19 1.10
N GLN A 35 -4.44 -12.94 0.74
CA GLN A 35 -4.36 -12.45 -0.64
C GLN A 35 -3.67 -11.09 -0.69
N CYS A 36 -2.71 -10.95 -1.61
CA CYS A 36 -2.10 -9.67 -1.90
C CYS A 36 -3.09 -8.77 -2.66
N TYR A 37 -3.27 -7.52 -2.20
CA TYR A 37 -4.12 -6.54 -2.85
C TYR A 37 -3.69 -6.24 -4.28
N TYR A 38 -2.37 -6.22 -4.56
CA TYR A 38 -1.84 -5.87 -5.88
C TYR A 38 -1.88 -7.04 -6.85
N CYS A 39 -1.11 -8.10 -6.59
CA CYS A 39 -1.00 -9.23 -7.50
C CYS A 39 -2.08 -10.30 -7.39
N HIS A 40 -2.99 -10.21 -6.42
CA HIS A 40 -4.03 -11.23 -6.15
C HIS A 40 -3.52 -12.63 -5.81
N GLU A 41 -2.20 -12.82 -5.77
CA GLU A 41 -1.59 -14.07 -5.35
C GLU A 41 -1.95 -14.42 -3.91
N ARG A 42 -2.07 -15.72 -3.66
CA ARG A 42 -2.25 -16.26 -2.33
C ARG A 42 -0.95 -16.16 -1.55
N VAL A 43 -1.03 -15.56 -0.38
CA VAL A 43 0.11 -15.31 0.51
C VAL A 43 -0.30 -15.68 1.90
N HIS A 44 0.55 -16.41 2.61
CA HIS A 44 0.29 -16.74 4.00
C HIS A 44 0.06 -15.45 4.82
N PRO A 45 -0.92 -15.38 5.74
CA PRO A 45 -1.23 -14.14 6.47
C PRO A 45 -0.03 -13.47 7.14
N ASN A 46 0.94 -14.27 7.62
CA ASN A 46 2.16 -13.75 8.26
C ASN A 46 3.18 -13.14 7.28
N ASP A 47 3.05 -13.40 5.97
CA ASP A 47 3.89 -12.82 4.93
C ASP A 47 3.28 -11.61 4.25
N LEU A 48 2.03 -11.25 4.62
CA LEU A 48 1.40 -10.02 4.20
C LEU A 48 1.92 -8.83 5.01
N THR A 49 2.28 -7.79 4.29
CA THR A 49 2.67 -6.48 4.82
C THR A 49 1.51 -5.49 4.71
N MET A 50 1.61 -4.39 5.47
CA MET A 50 0.66 -3.28 5.39
C MET A 50 1.27 -2.22 4.48
N ASP A 51 0.53 -1.83 3.44
CA ASP A 51 0.89 -0.71 2.57
C ASP A 51 -0.20 0.35 2.55
N HIS A 52 0.22 1.58 2.27
CA HIS A 52 -0.63 2.72 2.01
C HIS A 52 -0.71 2.94 0.50
N LYS A 53 -1.93 2.84 -0.08
CA LYS A 53 -2.14 3.07 -1.52
C LYS A 53 -1.59 4.44 -1.95
N THR A 54 -1.89 5.47 -1.16
CA THR A 54 -1.23 6.76 -1.19
C THR A 54 -0.24 6.85 -0.03
N PRO A 55 1.08 6.98 -0.27
CA PRO A 55 2.09 7.07 0.79
C PRO A 55 1.85 8.24 1.74
N ILE A 56 2.16 8.05 3.03
CA ILE A 56 2.02 9.11 4.05
C ILE A 56 2.85 10.35 3.68
N ALA A 57 4.06 10.16 3.16
CA ALA A 57 4.92 11.26 2.71
C ALA A 57 4.34 12.08 1.54
N ARG A 58 3.32 11.53 0.86
CA ARG A 58 2.57 12.17 -0.24
C ARG A 58 1.17 12.61 0.20
N GLY A 59 0.93 12.75 1.51
CA GLY A 59 -0.35 13.21 2.08
C GLY A 59 -1.36 12.10 2.38
N GLY A 60 -0.98 10.83 2.18
CA GLY A 60 -1.83 9.69 2.50
C GLY A 60 -2.15 9.56 4.00
N ARG A 61 -3.40 9.23 4.31
CA ARG A 61 -3.87 9.04 5.68
C ARG A 61 -3.94 7.55 6.04
N SER A 62 -3.74 7.22 7.30
CA SER A 62 -3.88 5.86 7.83
C SER A 62 -5.34 5.55 8.11
N THR A 63 -6.09 5.25 7.05
CA THR A 63 -7.50 4.84 7.11
C THR A 63 -7.67 3.45 6.52
N ARG A 64 -8.76 2.77 6.88
CA ARG A 64 -9.10 1.46 6.30
C ARG A 64 -9.26 1.48 4.77
N HIS A 65 -9.60 2.64 4.20
CA HIS A 65 -9.69 2.80 2.75
C HIS A 65 -8.31 2.89 2.10
N ASN A 66 -7.32 3.53 2.74
CA ASN A 66 -5.99 3.72 2.18
C ASN A 66 -5.02 2.57 2.51
N ILE A 67 -5.32 1.77 3.53
CA ILE A 67 -4.49 0.64 3.96
C ILE A 67 -4.93 -0.65 3.28
N VAL A 68 -3.96 -1.40 2.74
CA VAL A 68 -4.19 -2.68 2.09
C VAL A 68 -3.16 -3.75 2.51
N PRO A 69 -3.53 -5.04 2.53
CA PRO A 69 -2.56 -6.13 2.65
C PRO A 69 -1.85 -6.38 1.32
N CYS A 70 -0.52 -6.46 1.33
CA CYS A 70 0.26 -6.76 0.13
C CYS A 70 1.47 -7.66 0.43
N CYS A 71 1.89 -8.44 -0.56
CA CYS A 71 3.09 -9.25 -0.44
C CYS A 71 4.36 -8.37 -0.37
N LYS A 72 5.43 -8.91 0.21
CA LYS A 72 6.73 -8.22 0.33
C LYS A 72 7.28 -7.79 -1.04
N VAL A 73 7.07 -8.59 -2.08
CA VAL A 73 7.53 -8.30 -3.45
C VAL A 73 6.86 -7.04 -4.01
N CYS A 74 5.53 -6.98 -4.03
CA CYS A 74 4.79 -5.81 -4.52
C CYS A 74 5.06 -4.57 -3.66
N ASN A 75 5.15 -4.73 -2.33
CA ASN A 75 5.43 -3.60 -1.46
C ASN A 75 6.82 -2.98 -1.72
N THR A 76 7.83 -3.84 -1.88
CA THR A 76 9.21 -3.41 -2.19
C THR A 76 9.33 -2.81 -3.59
N ASP A 77 8.51 -3.27 -4.53
CA ASP A 77 8.48 -2.74 -5.89
C ASP A 77 7.81 -1.36 -5.95
N LYS A 78 6.66 -1.18 -5.28
CA LYS A 78 5.92 0.08 -5.24
C LYS A 78 6.65 1.19 -4.46
N LYS A 79 7.34 0.85 -3.35
CA LYS A 79 8.11 1.81 -2.54
C LYS A 79 7.28 3.03 -2.10
N TYR A 80 7.69 4.22 -2.53
CA TYR A 80 7.08 5.51 -2.22
C TYR A 80 6.21 6.04 -3.36
N LEU A 81 5.97 5.23 -4.39
CA LEU A 81 5.12 5.60 -5.50
C LEU A 81 3.65 5.52 -5.06
N THR A 82 2.85 6.45 -5.55
CA THR A 82 1.40 6.27 -5.61
C THR A 82 1.07 5.09 -6.54
N LEU A 83 -0.14 4.57 -6.43
CA LEU A 83 -0.58 3.48 -7.31
C LEU A 83 -0.44 3.83 -8.80
N SER A 84 -0.83 5.05 -9.19
CA SER A 84 -0.73 5.50 -10.59
C SER A 84 0.72 5.62 -11.07
N GLU A 85 1.59 6.21 -10.25
CA GLU A 85 3.04 6.30 -10.58
C GLU A 85 3.67 4.90 -10.71
N TRP A 86 3.26 3.95 -9.86
CA TRP A 86 3.78 2.58 -9.91
C TRP A 86 3.33 1.82 -11.16
N ILE A 87 2.08 2.00 -11.58
CA ILE A 87 1.56 1.42 -12.83
C ILE A 87 2.32 1.98 -14.02
N ALA A 88 2.41 3.31 -14.13
CA ALA A 88 3.12 3.98 -15.22
C ALA A 88 4.59 3.54 -15.30
N GLN A 89 5.29 3.44 -14.16
CA GLN A 89 6.67 2.94 -14.14
C GLN A 89 6.78 1.50 -14.68
N ARG A 90 5.84 0.62 -14.35
CA ARG A 90 5.86 -0.77 -14.85
C ARG A 90 5.58 -0.81 -16.35
N GLU A 91 4.69 0.04 -16.86
CA GLU A 91 4.42 0.20 -18.29
C GLU A 91 5.68 0.65 -19.04
N ASP A 92 6.33 1.71 -18.57
CA ASP A 92 7.55 2.27 -19.17
C ASP A 92 8.70 1.26 -19.18
N GLU A 93 8.80 0.43 -18.13
CA GLU A 93 9.81 -0.63 -18.01
C GLU A 93 9.44 -1.94 -18.75
N GLY A 94 8.29 -1.98 -19.43
CA GLY A 94 7.80 -3.18 -20.13
C GLY A 94 7.53 -4.38 -19.22
N ARG A 95 7.26 -4.12 -17.93
CA ARG A 95 6.99 -5.18 -16.93
C ARG A 95 5.51 -5.53 -16.91
N SER A 96 5.20 -6.79 -16.57
CA SER A 96 3.83 -7.27 -16.47
C SER A 96 2.98 -6.40 -15.52
N LEU A 97 1.80 -5.96 -15.99
CA LEU A 97 0.83 -5.23 -15.17
C LEU A 97 -0.11 -6.16 -14.39
N ALA A 98 0.11 -7.47 -14.37
CA ALA A 98 -0.72 -8.40 -13.62
C ALA A 98 -0.89 -7.98 -12.13
N CYS A 99 0.13 -7.33 -11.57
CA CYS A 99 0.13 -6.78 -10.21
C CYS A 99 -0.80 -5.55 -10.00
N ALA A 100 -1.38 -4.99 -11.05
CA ALA A 100 -2.25 -3.83 -10.95
C ALA A 100 -3.44 -3.88 -11.91
N ALA A 101 -3.55 -4.92 -12.75
CA ALA A 101 -4.56 -5.04 -13.81
C ALA A 101 -5.99 -4.89 -13.28
N HIS A 102 -6.28 -5.46 -12.11
CA HIS A 102 -7.60 -5.38 -11.49
C HIS A 102 -7.94 -4.00 -10.90
N LEU A 103 -6.98 -3.06 -10.84
CA LEU A 103 -7.15 -1.69 -10.32
C LEU A 103 -7.40 -0.67 -11.43
N LEU A 104 -7.34 -1.11 -12.69
CA LEU A 104 -7.53 -0.29 -13.89
C LEU A 104 -8.93 -0.40 -14.49
N ASN A 105 -9.85 -1.10 -13.80
CA ASN A 105 -11.27 -1.23 -14.18
C ASN A 105 -12.16 -0.28 -13.38
#